data_AF-A0A5W0G459-F1
#
_entry.id   AF-A0A5W0G459-F1
#
_cell.length_a   1.000
_cell.length_b   1.000
_cell.length_c   1.000
_cell.angle_alpha   90.00
_cell.angle_beta   90.00
_cell.angle_gamma   90.00
#
_symmetry.space_group_name_H-M   'P 1'
#
loop_
_entity.id
_entity.type
_entity.pdbx_description
1 polymer ?
#
loop_
_entity_poly.entity_id
_entity_poly.type
_entity_poly.pdbx_seq_one_letter_code
_entity_poly.pdbx_strand_id
1 'polypeptide(L)'
;MFLFICMTNLQLLIARSIIEKEQLNSVDFLFIGDVGNVKNQYYLKKIQPLCRHSSIVSQASKFSTFKTIRRTRYAKKIMEAYAGEYHTVFFANFHVPLIHHILSCISFSEIKTFDDGTNNINKKSVMYKEKDISAASKIIRKLMGRKYHKDEILKLDVKHYTLFPNRENIIKNTERVVLVHHNTLSDTNNGLKKVLLGTVYTDALKNKEDEVIFLHCLQSFINKE
;
A
#
# COMPACT_ATOMS: atom_id res chain seq x y z
N MET A 1 -9.47 -16.44 -9.25
CA MET A 1 -8.73 -16.35 -7.98
C MET A 1 -7.99 -15.03 -7.94
N PHE A 2 -7.94 -14.38 -6.78
CA PHE A 2 -7.43 -13.02 -6.63
C PHE A 2 -6.29 -12.97 -5.63
N LEU A 3 -5.26 -12.15 -5.88
CA LEU A 3 -4.15 -11.96 -4.94
C LEU A 3 -4.09 -10.49 -4.51
N PHE A 4 -4.12 -10.24 -3.21
CA PHE A 4 -3.80 -8.92 -2.65
C PHE A 4 -2.39 -8.93 -2.07
N ILE A 5 -1.58 -7.94 -2.45
CA ILE A 5 -0.25 -7.73 -1.87
C ILE A 5 -0.25 -6.38 -1.14
N CYS A 6 -0.12 -6.44 0.18
CA CYS A 6 -0.15 -5.26 1.05
C CYS A 6 1.14 -5.11 1.85
N MET A 7 1.45 -3.89 2.25
CA MET A 7 2.65 -3.52 3.00
C MET A 7 2.35 -2.64 4.21
N THR A 8 1.11 -2.18 4.38
CA THR A 8 0.68 -1.36 5.51
C THR A 8 -0.72 -1.76 6.00
N ASN A 9 -1.05 -1.41 7.25
CA ASN A 9 -2.37 -1.69 7.81
C ASN A 9 -3.50 -0.91 7.11
N LEU A 10 -3.22 0.28 6.56
CA LEU A 10 -4.21 1.01 5.75
C LEU A 10 -4.56 0.23 4.48
N GLN A 11 -3.56 -0.36 3.82
CA GLN A 11 -3.78 -1.18 2.64
C GLN A 11 -4.61 -2.43 2.95
N LEU A 12 -4.46 -3.04 4.14
CA LEU A 12 -5.33 -4.13 4.59
C LEU A 12 -6.80 -3.68 4.66
N LEU A 13 -7.07 -2.48 5.18
CA LEU A 13 -8.42 -1.93 5.25
C LEU A 13 -8.99 -1.65 3.86
N ILE A 14 -8.19 -1.07 2.96
CA ILE A 14 -8.59 -0.83 1.57
C ILE A 14 -8.89 -2.14 0.85
N ALA A 15 -8.01 -3.14 0.99
CA ALA A 15 -8.20 -4.45 0.39
C ALA A 15 -9.50 -5.11 0.85
N ARG A 16 -9.80 -5.06 2.16
CA ARG A 16 -11.08 -5.53 2.71
C ARG A 16 -12.27 -4.83 2.04
N SER A 17 -12.24 -3.51 1.96
CA SER A 17 -13.33 -2.75 1.33
C SER A 17 -13.50 -3.07 -0.16
N ILE A 18 -12.41 -3.35 -0.88
CA ILE A 18 -12.47 -3.79 -2.29
C ILE A 18 -13.11 -5.18 -2.38
N ILE A 19 -12.69 -6.14 -1.54
CA ILE A 19 -13.23 -7.50 -1.51
C ILE A 19 -14.74 -7.47 -1.27
N GLU A 20 -15.19 -6.70 -0.26
CA GLU A 20 -16.60 -6.55 0.08
C GLU A 20 -17.39 -5.87 -1.05
N LYS A 21 -16.84 -4.78 -1.62
CA LYS A 21 -17.47 -4.02 -2.70
C LYS A 21 -17.64 -4.81 -3.99
N GLU A 22 -16.58 -5.51 -4.42
CA GLU A 22 -16.55 -6.28 -5.67
C GLU A 22 -17.04 -7.73 -5.47
N GLN A 23 -17.45 -8.09 -4.25
CA GLN A 23 -17.93 -9.43 -3.88
C GLN A 23 -16.94 -10.54 -4.30
N LEU A 24 -15.65 -10.30 -4.07
CA LEU A 24 -14.60 -11.22 -4.52
C LEU A 24 -14.59 -12.48 -3.66
N ASN A 25 -14.60 -13.62 -4.34
CA ASN A 25 -14.41 -14.95 -3.75
C ASN A 25 -13.05 -15.54 -4.14
N SER A 26 -12.54 -16.49 -3.36
CA SER A 26 -11.22 -17.12 -3.60
C SER A 26 -10.07 -16.10 -3.64
N VAL A 27 -9.90 -15.39 -2.53
CA VAL A 27 -8.88 -14.37 -2.33
C VAL A 27 -7.69 -14.95 -1.57
N ASP A 28 -6.48 -14.70 -2.05
CA ASP A 28 -5.24 -14.91 -1.32
C ASP A 28 -4.64 -13.57 -0.91
N PHE A 29 -3.94 -13.57 0.22
CA PHE A 29 -3.42 -12.36 0.83
C PHE A 29 -1.95 -12.47 1.20
N LEU A 30 -1.11 -11.57 0.71
CA LEU A 30 0.30 -11.47 1.08
C LEU A 30 0.57 -10.12 1.76
N PHE A 31 0.94 -10.15 3.04
CA PHE A 31 1.40 -8.97 3.75
C PHE A 31 2.94 -8.95 3.85
N ILE A 32 3.57 -7.89 3.35
CA ILE A 32 5.02 -7.70 3.40
C ILE A 32 5.35 -6.62 4.42
N GLY A 33 5.82 -7.02 5.60
CA GLY A 33 6.11 -6.10 6.69
C GLY A 33 6.83 -6.77 7.85
N ASP A 34 6.85 -6.11 9.01
CA ASP A 34 7.44 -6.70 10.21
C ASP A 34 6.53 -7.80 10.78
N VAL A 35 7.03 -9.04 10.75
CA VAL A 35 6.36 -10.26 11.23
C VAL A 35 6.16 -10.24 12.75
N GLY A 36 7.05 -9.57 13.49
CA GLY A 36 6.96 -9.43 14.95
C GLY A 36 6.00 -8.33 15.39
N ASN A 37 5.51 -7.49 14.47
CA ASN A 37 4.68 -6.36 14.81
C ASN A 37 3.24 -6.80 15.15
N VAL A 38 2.84 -6.59 16.41
CA VAL A 38 1.51 -6.96 16.92
C VAL A 38 0.38 -6.29 16.14
N LYS A 39 0.54 -5.05 15.67
CA LYS A 39 -0.50 -4.37 14.89
C LYS A 39 -0.68 -5.04 13.52
N ASN A 40 0.42 -5.39 12.84
CA ASN A 40 0.33 -6.09 11.55
C ASN A 40 -0.39 -7.43 11.68
N GLN A 41 -0.04 -8.21 12.72
CA GLN A 41 -0.69 -9.49 13.02
C GLN A 41 -2.18 -9.32 13.32
N TYR A 42 -2.53 -8.29 14.11
CA TYR A 42 -3.92 -7.98 14.45
C TYR A 42 -4.78 -7.68 13.20
N TYR A 43 -4.32 -6.80 12.32
CA TYR A 43 -5.08 -6.45 11.12
C TYR A 43 -5.14 -7.61 10.11
N LEU A 44 -4.08 -8.41 9.98
CA LEU A 44 -4.10 -9.60 9.14
C LEU A 44 -5.10 -10.64 9.66
N LYS A 45 -5.15 -10.88 10.98
CA LYS A 45 -6.14 -11.78 11.58
C LYS A 45 -7.58 -11.34 11.32
N LYS A 46 -7.84 -10.04 11.22
CA LYS A 46 -9.18 -9.51 10.86
C LYS A 46 -9.58 -9.79 9.42
N ILE A 47 -8.62 -9.90 8.49
CA ILE A 47 -8.92 -10.16 7.07
C ILE A 47 -8.93 -11.66 6.74
N GLN A 48 -8.31 -12.48 7.57
CA GLN A 48 -8.23 -13.95 7.41
C GLN A 48 -9.57 -14.63 7.05
N PRO A 49 -10.71 -14.30 7.69
CA PRO A 49 -11.99 -14.93 7.35
C PRO A 49 -12.47 -14.67 5.91
N LEU A 50 -11.95 -13.65 5.24
CA LEU A 50 -12.32 -13.28 3.87
C LEU A 50 -11.44 -13.95 2.80
N CYS A 51 -10.41 -14.69 3.21
CA CYS A 51 -9.40 -15.22 2.30
C CYS A 51 -9.20 -16.73 2.45
N ARG A 52 -8.86 -17.38 1.35
CA ARG A 52 -8.48 -18.80 1.29
C ARG A 52 -7.12 -19.03 1.91
N HIS A 53 -6.19 -18.11 1.66
CA HIS A 53 -4.84 -18.17 2.20
C HIS A 53 -4.36 -16.76 2.56
N SER A 54 -3.68 -16.62 3.70
CA SER A 54 -2.97 -15.40 4.03
C SER A 54 -1.65 -15.67 4.74
N SER A 55 -0.67 -14.81 4.51
CA SER A 55 0.60 -14.85 5.24
C SER A 55 1.19 -13.46 5.43
N ILE A 56 2.11 -13.37 6.40
CA ILE A 56 2.98 -12.22 6.61
C ILE A 56 4.44 -12.63 6.41
N VAL A 57 5.17 -11.83 5.65
CA VAL A 57 6.59 -12.06 5.36
C VAL A 57 7.39 -10.78 5.57
N SER A 58 8.66 -10.93 5.96
CA SER A 58 9.57 -9.81 6.13
C SER A 58 9.89 -9.09 4.82
N GLN A 59 10.29 -7.82 4.92
CA GLN A 59 10.82 -7.10 3.77
C GLN A 59 12.15 -7.71 3.29
N ALA A 60 12.35 -7.77 1.97
CA ALA A 60 13.64 -8.17 1.42
C ALA A 60 14.73 -7.17 1.80
N SER A 61 15.93 -7.65 2.15
CA SER A 61 17.06 -6.79 2.50
C SER A 61 17.33 -5.72 1.43
N LYS A 62 17.51 -4.47 1.90
CA LYS A 62 17.76 -3.30 1.04
C LYS A 62 19.22 -3.25 0.57
N PHE A 63 20.16 -3.74 1.37
CA PHE A 63 21.60 -3.66 1.16
C PHE A 63 22.17 -5.03 0.85
N SER A 64 22.33 -5.32 -0.44
CA SER A 64 22.89 -6.60 -0.89
C SER A 64 23.58 -6.48 -2.24
N THR A 65 24.74 -7.12 -2.35
CA THR A 65 25.31 -7.54 -3.63
C THR A 65 24.29 -8.41 -4.38
N PHE A 66 24.21 -8.26 -5.71
CA PHE A 66 23.25 -8.99 -6.56
C PHE A 66 21.77 -8.88 -6.13
N LYS A 67 21.35 -7.70 -5.64
CA LYS A 67 19.99 -7.44 -5.13
C LYS A 67 18.86 -7.95 -6.01
N THR A 68 18.99 -7.90 -7.34
CA THR A 68 17.97 -8.37 -8.28
C THR A 68 17.76 -9.89 -8.16
N ILE A 69 18.83 -10.69 -8.24
CA ILE A 69 18.74 -12.15 -8.17
C ILE A 69 18.22 -12.59 -6.80
N ARG A 70 18.73 -11.99 -5.71
CA ARG A 70 18.27 -12.32 -4.36
C ARG A 70 16.78 -12.01 -4.17
N ARG A 71 16.29 -10.88 -4.69
CA ARG A 71 14.86 -10.56 -4.65
C ARG A 71 14.03 -11.50 -5.51
N THR A 72 14.53 -11.92 -6.68
CA THR A 72 13.86 -12.94 -7.49
C THR A 72 13.74 -14.26 -6.72
N ARG A 73 14.82 -14.74 -6.10
CA ARG A 73 14.78 -15.96 -5.28
C ARG A 73 13.85 -15.83 -4.09
N TYR A 74 13.88 -14.68 -3.42
CA TYR A 74 13.00 -14.41 -2.28
C TYR A 74 11.52 -14.36 -2.70
N ALA A 75 11.21 -13.69 -3.81
CA ALA A 75 9.86 -13.67 -4.36
C ALA A 75 9.37 -15.07 -4.72
N LYS A 76 10.20 -15.90 -5.39
CA LYS A 76 9.87 -17.31 -5.66
C LYS A 76 9.53 -18.07 -4.39
N LYS A 77 10.39 -17.98 -3.37
CA LYS A 77 10.18 -18.63 -2.07
C LYS A 77 8.87 -18.22 -1.40
N ILE A 78 8.54 -16.92 -1.41
CA ILE A 78 7.26 -16.45 -0.85
C ILE A 78 6.08 -17.06 -1.63
N MET A 79 6.17 -17.06 -2.96
CA MET A 79 5.08 -17.49 -3.83
C MET A 79 4.91 -19.02 -3.93
N GLU A 80 5.82 -19.82 -3.38
CA GLU A 80 5.67 -21.29 -3.28
C GLU A 80 4.42 -21.72 -2.49
N ALA A 81 4.00 -20.90 -1.51
CA ALA A 81 2.79 -21.15 -0.71
C ALA A 81 1.50 -20.63 -1.37
N TYR A 82 1.63 -19.94 -2.51
CA TYR A 82 0.54 -19.29 -3.23
C TYR A 82 0.25 -20.04 -4.53
N ALA A 83 -0.86 -19.69 -5.17
CA ALA A 83 -1.14 -20.26 -6.47
C ALA A 83 -0.17 -19.72 -7.54
N GLY A 84 0.09 -20.54 -8.56
CA GLY A 84 0.91 -20.13 -9.70
C GLY A 84 0.21 -19.12 -10.61
N GLU A 85 -1.12 -19.11 -10.62
CA GLU A 85 -1.96 -18.33 -11.53
C GLU A 85 -3.09 -17.60 -10.80
N TYR A 86 -3.27 -16.32 -11.14
CA TYR A 86 -4.35 -15.47 -10.64
C TYR A 86 -5.11 -14.82 -11.79
N HIS A 87 -6.38 -14.50 -11.59
CA HIS A 87 -7.08 -13.65 -12.55
C HIS A 87 -6.60 -12.20 -12.39
N THR A 88 -6.69 -11.67 -11.16
CA THR A 88 -6.30 -10.29 -10.84
C THR A 88 -5.33 -10.25 -9.69
N VAL A 89 -4.31 -9.39 -9.81
CA VAL A 89 -3.41 -9.05 -8.70
C VAL A 89 -3.64 -7.59 -8.28
N PHE A 90 -3.88 -7.39 -6.98
CA PHE A 90 -4.17 -6.10 -6.37
C PHE A 90 -3.00 -5.63 -5.49
N PHE A 91 -2.53 -4.38 -5.66
CA PHE A 91 -1.49 -3.81 -4.79
C PHE A 91 -1.43 -2.27 -4.84
N ALA A 92 -0.89 -1.65 -3.78
CA ALA A 92 -0.66 -0.20 -3.75
C ALA A 92 0.74 0.22 -4.24
N ASN A 93 1.77 -0.54 -3.88
CA ASN A 93 3.15 -0.08 -3.99
C ASN A 93 3.78 -0.39 -5.37
N PHE A 94 3.19 0.10 -6.45
CA PHE A 94 3.62 -0.13 -7.85
C PHE A 94 5.04 0.34 -8.20
N HIS A 95 5.70 1.09 -7.30
CA HIS A 95 7.08 1.54 -7.45
C HIS A 95 8.08 0.64 -6.71
N VAL A 96 7.62 -0.31 -5.89
CA VAL A 96 8.47 -1.14 -5.03
C VAL A 96 9.03 -2.33 -5.83
N PRO A 97 10.37 -2.47 -5.93
CA PRO A 97 10.97 -3.53 -6.73
C PRO A 97 10.54 -4.95 -6.36
N LEU A 98 10.29 -5.23 -5.07
CA LEU A 98 9.89 -6.56 -4.62
C LEU A 98 8.55 -6.99 -5.24
N ILE A 99 7.59 -6.07 -5.35
CA ILE A 99 6.30 -6.32 -6.04
C ILE A 99 6.56 -6.76 -7.48
N HIS A 100 7.48 -6.10 -8.18
CA HIS A 100 7.78 -6.45 -9.57
C HIS A 100 8.38 -7.85 -9.71
N HIS A 101 9.21 -8.27 -8.73
CA HIS A 101 9.74 -9.63 -8.68
C HIS A 101 8.65 -10.66 -8.39
N ILE A 102 7.72 -10.36 -7.47
CA ILE A 102 6.55 -11.23 -7.19
C ILE A 102 5.73 -11.42 -8.46
N LEU A 103 5.33 -10.32 -9.12
CA LEU A 103 4.60 -10.36 -10.39
C LEU A 103 5.35 -11.15 -11.48
N SER A 104 6.69 -11.16 -11.45
CA SER A 104 7.48 -11.90 -12.44
C SER A 104 7.45 -13.42 -12.25
N CYS A 105 7.08 -13.88 -11.05
CA CYS A 105 7.10 -15.29 -10.63
C CYS A 105 5.73 -15.97 -10.71
N ILE A 106 4.66 -15.22 -10.99
CA ILE A 106 3.28 -15.72 -11.12
C ILE A 106 2.72 -15.35 -12.51
N SER A 107 1.69 -16.06 -12.96
CA SER A 107 0.86 -15.63 -14.09
C SER A 107 -0.38 -14.88 -13.61
N PHE A 108 -0.81 -13.89 -14.39
CA PHE A 108 -2.05 -13.17 -14.14
C PHE A 108 -2.66 -12.59 -15.41
N SER A 109 -3.98 -12.37 -15.39
CA SER A 109 -4.72 -11.76 -16.51
C SER A 109 -4.75 -10.23 -16.42
N GLU A 110 -4.90 -9.66 -15.23
CA GLU A 110 -4.99 -8.21 -15.02
C GLU A 110 -4.34 -7.72 -13.73
N ILE A 111 -3.96 -6.43 -13.74
CA ILE A 111 -3.49 -5.69 -12.56
C ILE A 111 -4.52 -4.63 -12.22
N LYS A 112 -4.89 -4.57 -10.94
CA LYS A 112 -5.62 -3.45 -10.37
C LYS A 112 -4.80 -2.88 -9.21
N THR A 113 -4.77 -1.57 -9.05
CA THR A 113 -4.01 -0.94 -7.97
C THR A 113 -4.93 -0.23 -7.00
N PHE A 114 -4.40 0.16 -5.85
CA PHE A 114 -5.15 0.95 -4.87
C PHE A 114 -4.24 1.94 -4.13
N ASP A 115 -4.83 2.90 -3.41
CA ASP A 115 -4.05 3.91 -2.69
C ASP A 115 -3.13 3.29 -1.61
N ASP A 116 -1.88 3.76 -1.55
CA ASP A 116 -0.98 3.59 -0.39
C ASP A 116 -1.33 4.59 0.73
N GLY A 117 -2.06 5.64 0.38
CA GLY A 117 -2.45 6.76 1.23
C GLY A 117 -2.29 8.08 0.48
N THR A 118 -1.96 9.15 1.19
CA THR A 118 -1.79 10.49 0.59
C THR A 118 -0.61 10.56 -0.40
N ASN A 119 0.29 9.58 -0.40
CA ASN A 119 1.39 9.47 -1.37
C ASN A 119 0.90 9.44 -2.83
N ASN A 120 -0.29 8.89 -3.07
CA ASN A 120 -0.89 8.78 -4.40
C ASN A 120 -1.34 10.12 -4.98
N ILE A 121 -1.68 11.10 -4.13
CA ILE A 121 -2.15 12.44 -4.52
C ILE A 121 -1.11 13.55 -4.25
N ASN A 122 -0.06 13.24 -3.50
CA ASN A 122 1.01 14.17 -3.21
C ASN A 122 2.07 14.13 -4.31
N LYS A 123 2.07 15.14 -5.19
CA LYS A 123 3.05 15.28 -6.30
C LYS A 123 4.52 15.31 -5.86
N LYS A 124 4.80 15.59 -4.58
CA LYS A 124 6.17 15.55 -4.01
C LYS A 124 6.58 14.16 -3.52
N SER A 125 5.68 13.17 -3.53
CA SER A 125 5.95 11.82 -3.03
C SER A 125 6.96 11.07 -3.92
N VAL A 126 7.57 10.02 -3.36
CA VAL A 126 8.50 9.16 -4.11
C VAL A 126 7.83 8.47 -5.30
N MET A 127 6.49 8.35 -5.30
CA MET A 127 5.75 7.73 -6.37
C MET A 127 5.82 8.55 -7.66
N TYR A 128 5.88 9.88 -7.57
CA TYR A 128 6.00 10.79 -8.73
C TYR A 128 7.43 10.94 -9.24
N LYS A 129 8.43 10.55 -8.45
CA LYS A 129 9.83 10.60 -8.90
C LYS A 129 10.04 9.62 -10.05
N GLU A 130 10.47 10.14 -11.19
CA GLU A 130 10.98 9.32 -12.27
C GLU A 130 12.43 8.93 -11.94
N LYS A 131 12.75 7.66 -12.17
CA LYS A 131 14.13 7.18 -12.15
C LYS A 131 14.35 6.56 -13.51
N ASP A 132 15.13 7.24 -14.33
CA ASP A 132 15.46 6.73 -15.65
C ASP A 132 16.30 5.47 -15.50
N ILE A 133 15.69 4.34 -15.87
CA ILE A 133 16.38 3.06 -15.99
C ILE A 133 16.56 2.85 -17.48
N SER A 134 17.81 2.82 -17.94
CA SER A 134 18.14 2.58 -19.34
C SER A 134 17.53 1.26 -19.84
N ALA A 135 17.20 1.20 -21.13
CA ALA A 135 16.65 0.02 -21.77
C ALA A 135 17.55 -1.22 -21.57
N ALA A 136 18.87 -1.06 -21.70
CA ALA A 136 19.85 -2.11 -21.42
C ALA A 136 19.75 -2.63 -19.96
N SER A 137 19.58 -1.74 -18.98
CA SER A 137 19.39 -2.15 -17.59
C SER A 137 18.06 -2.90 -17.39
N LYS A 138 16.99 -2.51 -18.08
CA LYS A 138 15.72 -3.25 -18.05
C LYS A 138 15.91 -4.67 -18.59
N ILE A 139 16.59 -4.83 -19.74
CA ILE A 139 16.87 -6.15 -20.34
C ILE A 139 17.67 -7.04 -19.39
N ILE A 140 18.78 -6.53 -18.83
CA ILE A 140 19.59 -7.30 -17.86
C ILE A 140 18.75 -7.72 -16.66
N ARG A 141 17.88 -6.84 -16.15
CA ARG A 141 16.99 -7.17 -15.02
C ARG A 141 15.93 -8.21 -15.38
N LYS A 142 15.39 -8.17 -16.61
CA LYS A 142 14.48 -9.19 -17.14
C LYS A 142 15.14 -10.56 -17.17
N LEU A 143 16.38 -10.65 -17.66
CA LEU A 143 17.18 -11.88 -17.63
C LEU A 143 17.44 -12.38 -16.19
N MET A 144 17.58 -11.46 -15.24
CA MET A 144 17.71 -11.77 -13.80
C MET A 144 16.35 -12.06 -13.10
N GLY A 145 15.26 -12.16 -13.86
CA GLY A 145 13.93 -12.56 -13.37
C GLY A 145 13.04 -11.42 -12.87
N ARG A 146 13.36 -10.15 -13.20
CA ARG A 146 12.46 -9.02 -12.99
C ARG A 146 11.87 -8.58 -14.32
N LYS A 147 10.72 -9.15 -14.67
CA LYS A 147 9.97 -8.88 -15.92
C LYS A 147 9.38 -7.47 -15.96
N TYR A 148 9.02 -6.90 -14.80
CA TYR A 148 8.24 -5.67 -14.71
C TYR A 148 9.00 -4.48 -14.10
N HIS A 149 8.64 -3.29 -14.56
CA HIS A 149 9.06 -1.99 -14.07
C HIS A 149 7.87 -1.08 -13.80
N LYS A 150 8.11 0.04 -13.10
CA LYS A 150 7.06 0.98 -12.66
C LYS A 150 6.21 1.43 -13.85
N ASP A 151 6.86 1.84 -14.94
CA ASP A 151 6.22 2.31 -16.16
C ASP A 151 5.42 1.22 -16.88
N GLU A 152 5.92 -0.03 -16.88
CA GLU A 152 5.20 -1.17 -17.45
C GLU A 152 3.95 -1.51 -16.64
N ILE A 153 4.06 -1.49 -15.29
CA ILE A 153 2.92 -1.72 -14.40
C ILE A 153 1.84 -0.66 -14.60
N LEU A 154 2.21 0.62 -14.66
CA LEU A 154 1.25 1.71 -14.86
C LEU A 154 0.52 1.63 -16.20
N LYS A 155 1.10 0.98 -17.22
CA LYS A 155 0.43 0.73 -18.51
C LYS A 155 -0.49 -0.49 -18.47
N LEU A 156 -0.19 -1.47 -17.61
CA LEU A 156 -0.98 -2.70 -17.44
C LEU A 156 -2.12 -2.53 -16.42
N ASP A 157 -2.04 -1.52 -15.56
CA ASP A 157 -3.08 -1.23 -14.57
C ASP A 157 -4.40 -0.87 -15.26
N VAL A 158 -5.42 -1.70 -15.05
CA VAL A 158 -6.72 -1.50 -15.68
C VAL A 158 -7.65 -0.65 -14.84
N LYS A 159 -7.42 -0.53 -13.52
CA LYS A 159 -8.27 0.20 -12.57
C LYS A 159 -7.49 0.52 -11.30
N HIS A 160 -7.67 1.75 -10.81
CA HIS A 160 -7.10 2.19 -9.53
C HIS A 160 -8.18 2.51 -8.49
N TYR A 161 -8.19 1.84 -7.33
CA TYR A 161 -9.10 2.19 -6.24
C TYR A 161 -8.53 3.32 -5.37
N THR A 162 -9.27 4.42 -5.25
CA THR A 162 -8.83 5.60 -4.49
C THR A 162 -9.74 5.95 -3.33
N LEU A 163 -9.12 6.40 -2.24
CA LEU A 163 -9.77 7.06 -1.09
C LEU A 163 -10.10 8.52 -1.39
N PHE A 164 -9.54 9.09 -2.46
CA PHE A 164 -9.59 10.52 -2.76
C PHE A 164 -10.19 10.79 -4.16
N PRO A 165 -11.47 10.45 -4.40
CA PRO A 165 -12.07 10.51 -5.75
C PRO A 165 -12.07 11.91 -6.38
N ASN A 166 -11.96 12.96 -5.57
CA ASN A 166 -11.99 14.36 -6.03
C ASN A 166 -10.60 15.02 -6.01
N ARG A 167 -9.52 14.23 -6.00
CA ARG A 167 -8.14 14.71 -6.03
C ARG A 167 -7.41 14.09 -7.22
N GLU A 168 -6.52 14.84 -7.83
CA GLU A 168 -5.64 14.33 -8.88
C GLU A 168 -4.72 13.24 -8.29
N ASN A 169 -4.80 12.03 -8.86
CA ASN A 169 -4.03 10.86 -8.46
C ASN A 169 -2.93 10.58 -9.50
N ILE A 170 -1.82 9.97 -9.08
CA ILE A 170 -0.76 9.53 -9.99
C ILE A 170 -1.22 8.47 -10.99
N ILE A 171 -2.21 7.66 -10.60
CA ILE A 171 -2.81 6.65 -11.47
C ILE A 171 -4.17 7.15 -11.96
N LYS A 172 -4.44 6.96 -13.25
CA LYS A 172 -5.72 7.32 -13.89
C LYS A 172 -6.75 6.19 -13.71
N ASN A 173 -7.96 6.39 -14.25
CA ASN A 173 -9.08 5.44 -14.15
C ASN A 173 -9.41 5.05 -12.70
N THR A 174 -9.67 6.07 -11.90
CA THR A 174 -9.86 5.91 -10.46
C THR A 174 -11.29 5.52 -10.13
N GLU A 175 -11.45 4.58 -9.21
CA GLU A 175 -12.73 4.20 -8.62
C GLU A 175 -12.72 4.44 -7.11
N ARG A 176 -13.79 5.04 -6.58
CA ARG A 176 -13.89 5.32 -5.14
C ARG A 176 -13.98 4.02 -4.33
N VAL A 177 -13.18 3.95 -3.27
CA VAL A 177 -13.34 3.00 -2.16
C VAL A 177 -13.63 3.77 -0.86
N VAL A 178 -14.52 3.23 -0.03
CA VAL A 178 -14.95 3.83 1.24
C VAL A 178 -14.55 2.89 2.37
N LEU A 179 -13.80 3.40 3.35
CA LEU A 179 -13.40 2.61 4.52
C LEU A 179 -14.36 2.77 5.69
N VAL A 180 -15.03 3.92 5.79
CA VAL A 180 -15.90 4.28 6.91
C VAL A 180 -17.21 4.79 6.34
N HIS A 181 -18.30 4.14 6.74
CA HIS A 181 -19.64 4.63 6.52
C HIS A 181 -20.03 5.53 7.70
N HIS A 182 -20.35 6.78 7.43
CA HIS A 182 -20.83 7.69 8.46
C HIS A 182 -22.28 7.35 8.79
N ASN A 183 -22.51 6.78 9.97
CA ASN A 183 -23.85 6.74 10.53
C ASN A 183 -24.09 8.09 11.22
N THR A 184 -25.06 8.84 10.73
CA THR A 184 -25.54 10.06 11.40
C THR A 184 -26.30 9.66 12.66
N LEU A 185 -25.56 9.36 13.73
CA LEU A 185 -26.13 9.38 15.07
C LEU A 185 -26.24 10.84 15.48
N SER A 186 -27.42 11.27 15.90
CA SER A 186 -27.63 12.58 16.48
C SER A 186 -26.78 12.70 17.75
N ASP A 187 -25.76 13.55 17.73
CA ASP A 187 -25.00 13.89 18.94
C ASP A 187 -25.96 14.65 19.87
N THR A 188 -26.33 14.04 21.00
CA THR A 188 -27.21 14.65 21.99
C THR A 188 -26.46 15.64 22.90
N ASN A 189 -25.14 15.79 22.69
CA ASN A 189 -24.26 16.57 23.54
C ASN A 189 -23.68 17.76 22.76
N ASN A 190 -24.29 18.94 22.91
CA ASN A 190 -23.97 20.18 22.17
C ASN A 190 -22.68 20.90 22.64
N GLY A 191 -21.85 20.27 23.48
CA GLY A 191 -20.59 20.87 23.94
C GLY A 191 -19.50 20.86 22.86
N LEU A 192 -18.67 21.92 22.80
CA LEU A 192 -17.51 21.96 21.92
C LEU A 192 -16.51 20.85 22.29
N LYS A 193 -16.23 19.96 21.34
CA LYS A 193 -15.21 18.90 21.47
C LYS A 193 -14.04 19.20 20.56
N LYS A 194 -12.85 19.32 21.14
CA LYS A 194 -11.59 19.53 20.41
C LYS A 194 -10.81 18.22 20.34
N VAL A 195 -10.43 17.79 19.15
CA VAL A 195 -9.68 16.55 18.94
C VAL A 195 -8.38 16.86 18.22
N LEU A 196 -7.25 16.54 18.85
CA LEU A 196 -5.94 16.54 18.23
C LEU A 196 -5.59 15.13 17.78
N LEU A 197 -5.32 14.95 16.48
CA LEU A 197 -4.81 13.70 15.96
C LEU A 197 -3.29 13.65 16.19
N GLY A 198 -2.85 12.84 17.15
CA GLY A 198 -1.42 12.62 17.40
C GLY A 198 -0.69 12.02 16.20
N THR A 199 0.62 12.27 16.12
CA THR A 199 1.49 11.75 15.05
C THR A 199 2.82 11.27 15.62
N VAL A 200 3.69 10.75 14.76
CA VAL A 200 5.09 10.48 15.08
C VAL A 200 5.83 11.82 15.11
N TYR A 201 5.82 12.48 16.26
CA TYR A 201 6.35 13.85 16.39
C TYR A 201 7.83 13.96 16.03
N THR A 202 8.64 12.93 16.24
CA THR A 202 10.04 12.90 15.84
C THR A 202 10.25 13.00 14.32
N ASP A 203 9.26 12.58 13.53
CA ASP A 203 9.28 12.71 12.06
C ASP A 203 8.70 14.06 11.60
N ALA A 204 7.72 14.57 12.35
CA ALA A 204 6.99 15.80 12.02
C ALA A 204 7.74 17.07 12.44
N LEU A 205 8.46 17.02 13.57
CA LEU A 205 9.19 18.14 14.18
C LEU A 205 10.68 17.87 14.03
N LYS A 206 11.35 18.59 13.13
CA LYS A 206 12.74 18.29 12.75
C LYS A 206 13.76 18.99 13.63
N ASN A 207 13.34 20.06 14.30
CA ASN A 207 14.20 20.89 15.11
C ASN A 207 13.39 21.54 16.25
N LYS A 208 14.09 22.24 17.15
CA LYS A 208 13.45 22.93 18.28
C LYS A 208 12.50 24.06 17.86
N GLU A 209 12.73 24.68 16.71
CA GLU A 209 11.88 25.75 16.20
C GLU A 209 10.49 25.22 15.81
N ASP A 210 10.45 24.08 15.10
CA ASP A 210 9.21 23.36 14.77
C ASP A 210 8.43 22.99 16.05
N GLU A 211 9.14 22.55 17.09
CA GLU A 211 8.54 22.21 18.39
C GLU A 211 7.90 23.43 19.07
N VAL A 212 8.61 24.56 19.13
CA VAL A 212 8.08 25.81 19.70
C VAL A 212 6.85 26.29 18.93
N ILE A 213 6.89 26.25 17.59
CA ILE A 213 5.76 26.62 16.74
C ILE A 213 4.58 25.68 17.00
N PHE A 214 4.81 24.37 17.05
CA PHE A 214 3.78 23.38 17.31
C PHE A 214 3.10 23.59 18.68
N LEU A 215 3.88 23.80 19.74
CA LEU A 215 3.36 24.04 21.08
C LEU A 215 2.54 25.33 21.14
N HIS A 216 2.98 26.40 20.46
CA HIS A 216 2.23 27.64 20.35
C HIS A 216 0.89 27.44 19.63
N CYS A 217 0.88 26.74 18.49
CA CYS A 217 -0.35 26.40 17.77
C CYS A 217 -1.29 25.52 18.62
N LEU A 218 -0.74 24.57 19.36
CA LEU A 218 -1.51 23.69 20.24
C LEU A 218 -2.16 24.47 21.39
N GLN A 219 -1.40 25.36 22.05
CA GLN A 219 -1.95 26.21 23.11
C GLN A 219 -3.06 27.12 22.57
N SER A 220 -2.86 27.70 21.38
CA SER A 220 -3.88 28.51 20.70
C SER A 220 -5.13 27.70 20.38
N PHE A 221 -4.98 26.46 19.91
CA PHE A 221 -6.09 25.54 19.66
C PHE A 221 -6.86 25.22 20.94
N ILE A 222 -6.16 24.98 22.05
CA ILE A 222 -6.78 24.69 23.36
C ILE A 222 -7.55 25.90 23.89
N ASN A 223 -6.98 27.11 23.79
CA ASN A 223 -7.56 28.33 24.37
C ASN A 223 -8.73 28.93 23.56
N LYS A 224 -8.89 28.57 22.29
CA LYS A 224 -9.93 29.14 21.42
C LYS A 224 -11.34 28.66 21.81
N GLU A 225 -12.10 29.46 22.54
CA GLU A 225 -13.51 29.16 22.89
C GLU A 225 -14.39 28.90 21.66
#